data_AF-A0A819G281-F1
#
_entry.id   AF-A0A819G281-F1
#
_cell.length_a   1.000
_cell.length_b   1.000
_cell.length_c   1.000
_cell.angle_alpha   90.00
_cell.angle_beta   90.00
_cell.angle_gamma   90.00
#
_symmetry.space_group_name_H-M   'P 1'
#
loop_
_entity.id
_entity.type
_entity.pdbx_description
1 polymer ?
#
loop_
_entity_poly.entity_id
_entity_poly.type
_entity_poly.pdbx_seq_one_letter_code
_entity_poly.pdbx_strand_id
1 'polypeptide(L)'
;NITVSDIILHRPGLPYVDEKLTLDDVCNWSRTTSLLAAEKPHWEPGTTHGYHPITSDFLGGDALIRCDNRHNCPFDRFVREELDTKFCVGVSNYEIEAYVVDLSFKIIRRKIIRYR
;
A
#
# COMPACT_ATOMS: atom_id res chain seq x y z
N ASN A 1 -21.27 4.13 1.68
CA ASN A 1 -20.39 5.22 1.18
C ASN A 1 -19.10 5.13 1.97
N ILE A 2 -17.93 5.15 1.31
CA ILE A 2 -16.61 5.05 1.98
C ILE A 2 -16.01 6.44 2.05
N THR A 3 -15.55 6.87 3.22
CA THR A 3 -14.89 8.18 3.41
C THR A 3 -13.36 8.06 3.38
N VAL A 4 -12.67 9.20 3.22
CA VAL A 4 -11.21 9.27 3.39
C VAL A 4 -10.79 8.82 4.80
N SER A 5 -11.58 9.16 5.82
CA SER A 5 -11.31 8.73 7.19
C SER A 5 -11.42 7.21 7.33
N ASP A 6 -12.36 6.57 6.64
CA ASP A 6 -12.47 5.11 6.66
C ASP A 6 -11.24 4.44 6.04
N ILE A 7 -10.70 4.98 4.95
CA ILE A 7 -9.47 4.47 4.31
C ILE A 7 -8.30 4.53 5.30
N ILE A 8 -8.06 5.69 5.91
CA ILE A 8 -6.94 5.89 6.86
C ILE A 8 -7.08 4.97 8.09
N LEU A 9 -8.31 4.71 8.53
CA LEU A 9 -8.59 3.89 9.70
C LEU A 9 -8.78 2.39 9.39
N HIS A 10 -8.49 1.93 8.17
CA HIS A 10 -8.65 0.52 7.77
C HIS A 10 -10.09 -0.01 7.91
N ARG A 11 -11.08 0.83 7.64
CA ARG A 11 -12.52 0.51 7.68
C ARG A 11 -13.23 0.32 6.33
N PRO A 12 -12.60 0.36 5.13
CA PRO A 12 -13.34 0.29 3.87
C PRO A 12 -13.82 -1.12 3.49
N GLY A 13 -13.43 -2.18 4.21
CA GLY A 13 -13.86 -3.54 3.87
C GLY A 13 -13.04 -4.26 2.79
N LEU A 14 -11.94 -3.68 2.33
CA LEU A 14 -11.17 -4.18 1.18
C LEU A 14 -9.73 -4.65 1.48
N PRO A 15 -9.45 -5.47 2.52
CA PRO A 15 -8.07 -5.81 2.91
C PRO A 15 -7.34 -6.67 1.87
N TYR A 16 -8.09 -7.31 0.97
CA TYR A 16 -7.63 -8.09 -0.18
C TYR A 16 -8.73 -8.10 -1.25
N VAL A 17 -8.37 -8.56 -2.45
CA VAL A 17 -9.31 -8.92 -3.53
C VAL A 17 -9.37 -10.44 -3.66
N ASP A 18 -10.49 -10.98 -4.13
CA ASP A 18 -10.65 -12.44 -4.30
C ASP A 18 -9.80 -12.99 -5.46
N GLU A 19 -9.48 -12.14 -6.44
CA GLU A 19 -8.62 -12.51 -7.55
C GLU A 19 -7.17 -12.75 -7.08
N LYS A 20 -6.56 -13.83 -7.56
CA LYS A 20 -5.14 -14.09 -7.31
C LYS A 20 -4.28 -13.16 -8.16
N LEU A 21 -3.52 -12.31 -7.49
CA LEU A 21 -2.58 -11.38 -8.14
C LEU A 21 -1.16 -11.92 -8.14
N THR A 22 -0.47 -11.72 -9.27
CA THR A 22 0.99 -11.81 -9.35
C THR A 22 1.64 -10.53 -8.83
N LEU A 23 2.96 -10.54 -8.64
CA LEU A 23 3.69 -9.32 -8.29
C LEU A 23 3.55 -8.25 -9.39
N ASP A 24 3.59 -8.65 -10.66
CA ASP A 24 3.45 -7.73 -11.80
C ASP A 24 2.06 -7.07 -11.82
N ASP A 25 1.02 -7.80 -11.41
CA ASP A 25 -0.33 -7.23 -11.27
C ASP A 25 -0.37 -6.16 -10.18
N VAL A 26 0.24 -6.43 -9.02
CA VAL A 26 0.31 -5.47 -7.90
C VAL A 26 1.16 -4.26 -8.26
N CYS A 27 2.25 -4.45 -9.00
CA CYS A 27 3.09 -3.36 -9.51
C CYS A 27 2.39 -2.52 -10.60
N ASN A 28 1.31 -3.02 -11.20
CA ASN A 28 0.46 -2.26 -12.10
C ASN A 28 -0.63 -1.51 -11.32
N TRP A 29 -0.37 -0.22 -11.07
CA TRP A 29 -1.27 0.66 -10.33
C TRP A 29 -2.70 0.64 -10.87
N SER A 30 -2.87 0.88 -12.19
CA SER A 30 -4.18 0.99 -12.82
C SER A 30 -4.97 -0.33 -12.74
N ARG A 31 -4.29 -1.48 -12.84
CA ARG A 31 -4.94 -2.79 -12.69
C ARG A 31 -5.43 -2.95 -11.26
N THR A 32 -4.57 -2.72 -10.28
CA THR A 32 -4.88 -2.94 -8.86
C THR A 32 -6.00 -2.02 -8.38
N THR A 33 -5.98 -0.74 -8.73
CA THR A 33 -7.05 0.20 -8.34
C THR A 33 -8.37 -0.12 -9.01
N SER A 34 -8.35 -0.58 -10.27
CA SER A 34 -9.57 -1.03 -10.98
C SER A 34 -10.19 -2.27 -10.33
N LEU A 35 -9.37 -3.23 -9.93
CA LEU A 35 -9.84 -4.42 -9.21
C LEU A 35 -10.44 -4.06 -7.86
N LEU A 36 -9.76 -3.22 -7.07
CA LEU A 36 -10.28 -2.76 -5.78
C LEU A 36 -11.59 -1.98 -5.91
N ALA A 37 -11.76 -1.19 -6.97
CA ALA A 37 -12.99 -0.46 -7.23
C ALA A 37 -14.17 -1.37 -7.62
N ALA A 38 -13.89 -2.54 -8.23
CA ALA A 38 -14.88 -3.54 -8.59
C ALA A 38 -15.19 -4.54 -7.47
N GLU A 39 -14.28 -4.68 -6.50
CA GLU A 39 -14.40 -5.62 -5.39
C GLU A 39 -15.52 -5.23 -4.43
N LYS A 40 -16.27 -6.23 -3.95
CA LYS A 40 -17.29 -6.00 -2.94
C LYS A 40 -16.60 -5.92 -1.57
N PRO A 41 -16.90 -4.92 -0.72
CA PRO A 41 -16.41 -4.92 0.65
C PRO A 41 -16.74 -6.23 1.38
N HIS A 42 -15.73 -6.84 1.98
CA HIS A 42 -15.82 -8.08 2.77
C HIS A 42 -16.61 -7.90 4.07
N TRP A 43 -16.82 -6.65 4.48
CA TRP A 43 -17.73 -6.24 5.53
C TRP A 43 -18.32 -4.87 5.21
N GLU A 44 -19.38 -4.49 5.90
CA GLU A 44 -20.02 -3.19 5.72
C GLU A 44 -19.04 -2.06 6.07
N PRO A 45 -18.70 -1.15 5.12
CA PRO A 45 -17.70 -0.12 5.37
C PRO A 45 -18.04 0.74 6.58
N GLY A 46 -17.02 1.10 7.35
CA GLY A 46 -17.19 1.89 8.57
C GLY A 46 -17.71 1.10 9.78
N THR A 47 -18.21 -0.12 9.66
CA THR A 47 -18.76 -0.85 10.83
C THR A 47 -17.69 -1.53 11.70
N THR A 48 -16.56 -1.89 11.09
CA THR A 48 -15.41 -2.50 11.77
C THR A 48 -14.12 -2.13 11.05
N HIS A 49 -12.98 -2.49 11.65
CA HIS A 49 -11.66 -2.32 11.07
C HIS A 49 -10.99 -3.69 10.85
N GLY A 50 -10.11 -3.75 9.86
CA GLY A 50 -9.24 -4.89 9.62
C GLY A 50 -8.07 -4.42 8.80
N TYR A 51 -6.84 -4.72 9.19
CA TYR A 51 -5.66 -4.12 8.57
C TYR A 51 -5.58 -4.40 7.07
N HIS A 52 -5.31 -3.36 6.27
CA HIS A 52 -5.16 -3.40 4.80
C HIS A 52 -3.67 -3.30 4.45
N PRO A 53 -2.89 -4.39 4.58
CA PRO A 53 -1.42 -4.33 4.53
C PRO A 53 -0.87 -3.84 3.20
N ILE A 54 -1.63 -3.99 2.12
CA ILE A 54 -1.23 -3.63 0.75
C ILE A 54 -2.27 -2.70 0.12
N THR A 55 -3.55 -3.05 0.26
CA THR A 55 -4.63 -2.34 -0.42
C THR A 55 -4.86 -0.91 0.10
N SER A 56 -4.42 -0.58 1.32
CA SER A 56 -4.53 0.78 1.87
C SER A 56 -3.79 1.82 1.03
N ASP A 57 -2.61 1.45 0.52
CA ASP A 57 -1.76 2.35 -0.27
C ASP A 57 -2.42 2.70 -1.60
N PHE A 58 -3.05 1.71 -2.25
CA PHE A 58 -3.81 1.93 -3.47
C PHE A 58 -5.07 2.76 -3.24
N LEU A 59 -5.85 2.45 -2.19
CA LEU A 59 -7.08 3.20 -1.89
C LEU A 59 -6.79 4.67 -1.56
N GLY A 60 -5.81 4.92 -0.69
CA GLY A 60 -5.42 6.27 -0.30
C GLY A 60 -4.69 7.00 -1.41
N GLY A 61 -3.76 6.32 -2.09
CA GLY A 61 -2.97 6.90 -3.17
C GLY A 61 -3.82 7.25 -4.39
N ASP A 62 -4.81 6.41 -4.76
CA ASP A 62 -5.65 6.67 -5.94
C ASP A 62 -6.59 7.85 -5.66
N ALA A 63 -7.10 7.96 -4.43
CA ALA A 63 -7.85 9.13 -3.98
C ALA A 63 -6.99 10.41 -4.03
N LEU A 64 -5.73 10.33 -3.56
CA LEU A 64 -4.80 11.46 -3.59
C LEU A 64 -4.48 11.90 -5.03
N ILE A 65 -4.14 10.95 -5.92
CA ILE A 65 -3.86 11.22 -7.34
C ILE A 65 -5.04 11.92 -8.02
N ARG A 66 -6.28 11.49 -7.75
CA ARG A 66 -7.49 12.10 -8.33
C ARG A 66 -7.78 13.50 -7.80
N CYS A 67 -7.38 13.79 -6.55
CA CYS A 67 -7.60 15.10 -5.94
C CYS A 67 -6.47 16.09 -6.23
N ASP A 68 -5.29 15.61 -6.63
CA ASP A 68 -4.13 16.45 -6.86
C ASP A 68 -4.19 17.17 -8.22
N ASN A 69 -4.43 18.49 -8.16
CA ASN A 69 -4.40 19.37 -9.33
C ASN A 69 -2.96 19.59 -9.88
N ARG A 70 -1.92 19.07 -9.22
CA ARG A 70 -0.51 19.20 -9.66
C ARG A 70 -0.04 18.09 -10.61
N HIS A 71 -0.97 17.32 -11.19
CA HIS A 71 -0.69 16.30 -12.21
C HIS A 71 0.31 15.22 -11.73
N ASN A 72 -0.11 14.38 -10.77
CA ASN A 72 0.70 13.29 -10.24
C ASN A 72 1.99 13.77 -9.54
N CYS A 73 1.91 14.77 -8.65
CA CYS A 73 3.04 15.04 -7.77
C CYS A 73 3.32 13.77 -6.95
N PRO A 74 4.49 13.12 -7.10
CA PRO A 74 4.78 11.92 -6.35
C PRO A 74 4.76 12.22 -4.85
N PHE A 75 4.09 11.38 -4.04
CA PHE A 75 3.95 11.61 -2.59
C PHE A 75 5.30 11.85 -1.90
N ASP A 76 6.33 11.15 -2.35
CA ASP A 76 7.68 11.33 -1.84
C ASP A 76 8.26 12.71 -2.14
N ARG A 77 8.00 13.28 -3.33
CA ARG A 77 8.37 14.66 -3.66
C ARG A 77 7.72 15.64 -2.69
N PHE A 78 6.41 15.52 -2.47
CA PHE A 78 5.71 16.40 -1.52
C PHE A 78 6.35 16.34 -0.13
N VAL A 79 6.59 15.13 0.39
CA VAL A 79 7.23 14.95 1.70
C VAL A 79 8.64 15.54 1.75
N ARG A 80 9.46 15.36 0.70
CA ARG A 80 10.81 15.94 0.63
C ARG A 80 10.78 17.47 0.64
N GLU A 81 9.89 18.07 -0.14
CA GLU A 81 9.79 19.53 -0.27
C GLU A 81 9.28 20.19 1.02
N GLU A 82 8.27 19.61 1.67
CA GLU A 82 7.66 20.18 2.88
C GLU A 82 8.50 19.96 4.14
N LEU A 83 9.28 18.87 4.22
CA LEU A 83 10.01 18.48 5.42
C LEU A 83 11.54 18.56 5.30
N ASP A 84 12.08 19.01 4.16
CA ASP A 84 13.51 19.05 3.86
C ASP A 84 14.24 17.74 4.22
N THR A 85 13.75 16.64 3.65
CA THR A 85 14.19 15.28 3.99
C THR A 85 14.61 14.47 2.77
N LYS A 86 15.26 13.32 2.97
CA LYS A 86 15.68 12.37 1.92
C LYS A 86 14.65 11.25 1.66
N PHE A 87 13.38 11.48 1.98
CA PHE A 87 12.33 10.48 1.84
C PHE A 87 12.09 10.10 0.37
N CYS A 88 11.98 8.80 0.08
CA CYS A 88 11.69 8.27 -1.26
C CYS A 88 10.70 7.10 -1.15
N VAL A 89 9.72 7.04 -2.06
CA VAL A 89 8.82 5.89 -2.21
C VAL A 89 9.31 5.10 -3.42
N GLY A 90 9.85 3.91 -3.16
CA GLY A 90 10.66 3.20 -4.14
C GLY A 90 12.12 3.68 -4.11
N VAL A 91 13.03 2.74 -4.27
CA VAL A 91 14.48 2.98 -4.31
C VAL A 91 14.99 2.45 -5.64
N SER A 92 16.02 3.11 -6.20
CA SER A 92 16.67 2.59 -7.39
C SER A 92 17.32 1.23 -7.09
N ASN A 93 17.40 0.34 -8.09
CA ASN A 93 18.04 -0.97 -7.93
C ASN A 93 19.50 -0.88 -7.43
N TYR A 94 20.15 0.28 -7.56
CA TYR A 94 21.52 0.51 -7.13
C TYR A 94 21.65 0.90 -5.64
N GLU A 95 20.56 1.30 -4.98
CA GLU A 95 20.56 1.77 -3.58
C GLU A 95 19.85 0.81 -2.62
N ILE A 96 19.07 -0.16 -3.14
CA ILE A 96 18.27 -1.11 -2.33
C ILE A 96 19.12 -1.83 -1.27
N GLU A 97 20.32 -2.30 -1.62
CA GLU A 97 21.13 -3.12 -0.70
C GLU A 97 21.59 -2.36 0.55
N ALA A 98 21.70 -1.03 0.47
CA ALA A 98 22.12 -0.21 1.61
C ALA A 98 21.00 0.05 2.63
N TYR A 99 19.73 -0.12 2.22
CA TYR A 99 18.56 0.31 2.99
C TYR A 99 17.50 -0.76 3.21
N VAL A 100 17.57 -1.89 2.52
CA VAL A 100 16.60 -2.98 2.63
C VAL A 100 17.21 -4.16 3.40
N VAL A 101 16.61 -4.50 4.53
CA VAL A 101 16.84 -5.79 5.20
C VAL A 101 15.94 -6.82 4.54
N ASP A 102 16.52 -7.90 4.02
CA ASP A 102 15.73 -9.04 3.52
C ASP A 102 14.89 -9.63 4.67
N LEU A 103 13.58 -9.43 4.58
CA LEU A 103 12.59 -10.01 5.51
C LEU A 103 12.00 -11.32 4.97
N SER A 104 12.57 -11.90 3.91
CA SER A 104 12.12 -13.17 3.36
C SER A 104 11.99 -14.22 4.46
N PHE A 105 10.97 -15.06 4.34
CA PHE A 105 10.66 -16.13 5.30
C PHE A 105 11.86 -17.07 5.59
N LYS A 106 12.94 -17.03 4.79
CA LYS A 106 14.22 -17.70 5.05
C LYS A 106 14.90 -17.21 6.34
N ILE A 107 14.90 -15.90 6.62
CA ILE A 107 15.52 -15.31 7.82
C ILE A 107 14.62 -15.52 9.03
N ILE A 108 13.30 -15.36 8.87
CA ILE A 108 12.33 -15.56 9.95
C ILE A 108 12.31 -17.04 10.41
N ARG A 109 12.35 -18.02 9.49
CA ARG A 109 12.42 -19.45 9.87
C ARG A 109 13.65 -19.80 10.70
N ARG A 110 14.83 -19.24 10.39
CA ARG A 110 16.06 -19.50 11.16
C ARG A 110 15.97 -19.02 12.60
N LYS A 111 15.25 -17.92 12.87
CA LYS A 111 15.05 -17.40 14.23
C LYS A 111 13.95 -18.15 14.98
N ILE A 112 12.84 -18.51 14.33
CA ILE A 112 11.73 -19.23 14.98
C ILE A 112 12.10 -20.68 15.35
N ILE A 113 12.92 -21.37 14.55
CA ILE A 113 13.38 -22.74 14.87
C ILE A 113 14.33 -22.75 16.08
N ARG A 114 14.98 -21.63 16.42
CA ARG A 114 15.93 -21.55 17.54
C ARG A 114 15.27 -21.41 18.92
N TYR A 115 13.95 -21.22 18.96
CA TYR A 115 13.14 -21.10 20.19
C TYR A 115 12.11 -22.24 20.33
N ARG A 116 12.35 -23.37 19.67
CA ARG A 116 11.65 -24.63 19.91
C ARG A 116 12.63 -25.71 20.34
#